data_AF-A0A7X9NIX2-F1
#
_entry.id   AF-A0A7X9NIX2-F1
#
_cell.length_a   1.000
_cell.length_b   1.000
_cell.length_c   1.000
_cell.angle_alpha   90.00
_cell.angle_beta   90.00
_cell.angle_gamma   90.00
#
_symmetry.space_group_name_H-M   'P 1'
#
loop_
_entity.id
_entity.type
_entity.pdbx_description
1 polymer ?
#
loop_
_entity_poly.entity_id
_entity_poly.type
_entity_poly.pdbx_seq_one_letter_code
_entity_poly.pdbx_strand_id
1 'polypeptide(L)'
;MFSRNCQDTLQGVWSYIGWAQYLYTMVFCSVIILFFFTILFLYWTHRSFADIFSKGTHLIGVVLITAAFVIPRIPDYRPGMITICHFGNFVLADGLFLLIGIVFILLSSILEVGFSLQNEVDATL
;
A
#
# COMPACT_ATOMS: atom_id res chain seq x y z
N MET A 1 17.34 25.02 -18.32
CA MET A 1 16.52 26.02 -17.58
C MET A 1 15.27 25.41 -16.92
N PHE A 2 14.66 24.35 -17.48
CA PHE A 2 13.47 23.68 -16.91
C PHE A 2 13.70 22.87 -15.60
N SER A 3 14.93 22.44 -15.32
CA SER A 3 15.23 21.55 -14.18
C SER A 3 15.29 22.27 -12.82
N ARG A 4 15.66 23.57 -12.76
CA ARG A 4 15.73 24.34 -11.51
C ARG A 4 14.34 24.68 -10.97
N ASN A 5 13.45 25.18 -11.83
CA ASN A 5 12.08 25.52 -11.43
C ASN A 5 11.32 24.33 -10.84
N CYS A 6 11.56 23.11 -11.32
CA CYS A 6 10.93 21.91 -10.74
C CYS A 6 11.44 21.62 -9.32
N GLN A 7 12.75 21.74 -9.08
CA GLN A 7 13.33 21.59 -7.74
C GLN A 7 12.85 22.68 -6.77
N ASP A 8 12.76 23.92 -7.23
CA ASP A 8 12.33 25.05 -6.40
C ASP A 8 10.83 24.95 -6.05
N THR A 9 10.01 24.46 -7.00
CA THR A 9 8.58 24.21 -6.75
C THR A 9 8.38 23.03 -5.81
N LEU A 10 9.16 21.95 -5.97
CA LEU A 10 9.15 20.80 -5.05
C LEU A 10 9.55 21.24 -3.64
N GLN A 11 10.66 21.96 -3.48
CA GLN A 11 11.08 22.47 -2.17
C GLN A 11 10.03 23.42 -1.53
N GLY A 12 9.39 24.27 -2.33
CA GLY A 12 8.31 25.15 -1.86
C GLY A 12 7.08 24.39 -1.36
N VAL A 13 6.62 23.40 -2.12
CA VAL A 13 5.51 22.49 -1.75
C VAL A 13 5.87 21.68 -0.49
N TRP A 14 7.13 21.26 -0.36
CA TRP A 14 7.62 20.47 0.77
C TRP A 14 7.63 21.27 2.08
N SER A 15 7.97 22.57 2.01
CA SER A 15 7.92 23.45 3.19
C SER A 15 6.49 23.74 3.66
N TYR A 16 5.50 23.59 2.77
CA TYR A 16 4.10 23.95 3.05
C TYR A 16 3.23 22.78 3.51
N ILE A 17 3.50 21.57 3.01
CA ILE A 17 2.65 20.37 3.25
C ILE A 17 3.18 19.50 4.39
N GLY A 18 4.48 19.51 4.66
CA GLY A 18 5.11 18.63 5.63
C GLY A 18 5.49 17.26 5.06
N TRP A 19 6.58 16.68 5.58
CA TRP A 19 7.20 15.46 5.04
C TRP A 19 6.31 14.22 5.20
N ALA A 20 5.62 14.11 6.33
CA ALA A 20 4.73 12.99 6.61
C ALA A 20 3.53 12.99 5.65
N GLN A 21 2.92 14.16 5.44
CA GLN A 21 1.77 14.33 4.56
C GLN A 21 2.09 14.04 3.09
N TYR A 22 3.29 14.41 2.63
CA TYR A 22 3.77 14.04 1.31
C TYR A 22 3.91 12.52 1.15
N LEU A 23 4.49 11.83 2.13
CA LEU A 23 4.64 10.37 2.11
C LEU A 23 3.29 9.66 2.14
N TYR A 24 2.32 10.14 2.93
CA TYR A 24 0.95 9.61 2.88
C TYR A 24 0.36 9.72 1.47
N THR A 25 0.54 10.87 0.81
CA THR A 25 0.07 11.09 -0.56
C THR A 25 0.77 10.15 -1.55
N MET A 26 2.08 9.95 -1.42
CA MET A 26 2.84 9.03 -2.27
C MET A 26 2.39 7.58 -2.11
N VAL A 27 2.18 7.12 -0.88
CA VAL A 27 1.69 5.77 -0.61
C VAL A 27 0.30 5.59 -1.21
N PHE A 28 -0.60 6.56 -1.02
CA PHE A 28 -1.94 6.53 -1.59
C PHE A 28 -1.91 6.46 -3.14
N CYS A 29 -1.13 7.32 -3.78
CA CYS A 29 -0.95 7.29 -5.23
C CYS A 29 -0.36 5.96 -5.70
N SER A 30 0.61 5.40 -4.97
CA SER A 30 1.21 4.11 -5.29
C SER A 30 0.19 2.98 -5.23
N VAL A 31 -0.67 2.96 -4.22
CA VAL A 31 -1.75 1.97 -4.09
C VAL A 31 -2.74 2.07 -5.25
N ILE A 32 -3.16 3.28 -5.65
CA ILE A 32 -4.05 3.48 -6.81
C ILE A 32 -3.40 2.97 -8.09
N ILE A 33 -2.14 3.31 -8.31
CA ILE A 33 -1.39 2.89 -9.49
C ILE A 33 -1.28 1.36 -9.54
N LEU A 34 -0.97 0.72 -8.40
CA LEU A 34 -0.92 -0.74 -8.30
C LEU A 34 -2.28 -1.40 -8.58
N PHE A 35 -3.37 -0.83 -8.06
CA PHE A 35 -4.72 -1.29 -8.38
C PHE A 35 -5.02 -1.19 -9.88
N PHE A 36 -4.70 -0.04 -10.48
CA PHE A 36 -4.90 0.17 -11.91
C PHE A 36 -4.14 -0.84 -12.75
N PHE A 37 -2.85 -1.08 -12.46
CA PHE A 37 -2.06 -2.08 -13.14
C PHE A 37 -2.57 -3.50 -12.92
N THR A 38 -3.06 -3.83 -11.72
CA THR A 38 -3.65 -5.14 -11.43
C THR A 38 -4.87 -5.40 -12.32
N ILE A 39 -5.76 -4.41 -12.46
CA ILE A 39 -6.95 -4.50 -13.33
C ILE A 39 -6.54 -4.55 -14.81
N LEU A 40 -5.58 -3.73 -15.22
CA LEU A 40 -5.08 -3.74 -16.60
C LEU A 40 -4.47 -5.10 -16.97
N PHE A 41 -3.68 -5.67 -16.07
CA PHE A 41 -3.06 -6.99 -16.25
C PHE A 41 -4.10 -8.10 -16.29
N LEU A 42 -5.17 -7.97 -15.51
CA LEU A 42 -6.31 -8.87 -15.52
C LEU A 42 -7.11 -8.80 -16.83
N TYR A 43 -7.26 -7.61 -17.41
CA TYR A 43 -7.88 -7.46 -18.73
C TYR A 43 -7.02 -8.07 -19.84
N TRP A 44 -5.71 -7.89 -19.77
CA TRP A 44 -4.78 -8.38 -20.79
C TRP A 44 -4.56 -9.89 -20.72
N THR A 45 -4.53 -10.43 -19.51
CA THR A 45 -4.18 -11.83 -19.27
C THR A 45 -5.47 -12.59 -19.06
N HIS A 46 -5.84 -13.48 -19.99
CA HIS A 46 -6.95 -14.43 -19.83
C HIS A 46 -6.73 -15.48 -18.72
N ARG A 47 -5.89 -15.18 -17.72
CA ARG A 47 -5.73 -15.99 -16.51
C ARG A 47 -6.90 -15.77 -15.57
N SER A 48 -7.07 -16.71 -14.66
CA SER A 48 -8.10 -16.63 -13.64
C SER A 48 -8.00 -15.35 -12.82
N PHE A 49 -9.13 -14.67 -12.68
CA PHE A 49 -9.25 -13.41 -11.96
C PHE A 49 -8.62 -13.47 -10.56
N ALA A 50 -8.86 -14.58 -9.86
CA ALA A 50 -8.42 -14.79 -8.48
C ALA A 50 -6.88 -14.84 -8.32
N ASP A 51 -6.15 -15.43 -9.27
CA ASP A 51 -4.68 -15.53 -9.21
C ASP A 51 -4.02 -14.15 -9.32
N ILE A 52 -4.44 -13.36 -10.32
CA ILE A 52 -3.90 -12.02 -10.56
C ILE A 52 -4.31 -11.07 -9.43
N PHE A 53 -5.57 -11.13 -9.01
CA PHE A 53 -6.09 -10.25 -7.97
C PHE A 53 -5.48 -10.57 -6.60
N SER A 54 -5.25 -11.85 -6.28
CA SER A 54 -4.53 -12.24 -5.05
C SER A 54 -3.11 -11.66 -5.03
N LYS A 55 -2.33 -11.79 -6.11
CA LYS A 55 -0.96 -11.25 -6.19
C LYS A 55 -0.94 -9.72 -6.10
N GLY A 56 -1.87 -9.04 -6.77
CA GLY A 56 -1.98 -7.58 -6.71
C GLY A 56 -2.33 -7.08 -5.30
N THR A 57 -3.32 -7.71 -4.65
CA THR A 57 -3.71 -7.37 -3.27
C THR A 57 -2.61 -7.68 -2.26
N HIS A 58 -1.83 -8.75 -2.47
CA HIS A 58 -0.64 -9.04 -1.66
C HIS A 58 0.38 -7.91 -1.72
N LEU A 59 0.74 -7.45 -2.93
CA LEU A 59 1.71 -6.38 -3.13
C LEU A 59 1.25 -5.07 -2.48
N ILE A 60 -0.04 -4.73 -2.62
CA ILE A 60 -0.64 -3.56 -1.97
C ILE A 60 -0.53 -3.68 -0.44
N GLY A 61 -0.85 -4.86 0.12
CA GLY A 61 -0.72 -5.13 1.55
C GLY A 61 0.71 -4.93 2.06
N VAL A 62 1.71 -5.44 1.33
CA VAL A 62 3.14 -5.28 1.68
C VAL A 62 3.55 -3.80 1.67
N VAL A 63 3.14 -3.03 0.65
CA VAL A 63 3.44 -1.59 0.58
C VAL A 63 2.84 -0.85 1.78
N LEU A 64 1.60 -1.15 2.15
CA LEU A 64 0.93 -0.54 3.29
C LEU A 64 1.57 -0.89 4.64
N ILE A 65 1.94 -2.15 4.86
CA ILE A 65 2.67 -2.56 6.07
C ILE A 65 4.01 -1.85 6.15
N THR A 66 4.75 -1.78 5.04
CA THR A 66 6.04 -1.09 4.99
C THR A 66 5.86 0.40 5.32
N ALA A 67 4.85 1.06 4.75
CA ALA A 67 4.50 2.44 5.04
C ALA A 67 4.14 2.66 6.52
N ALA A 68 3.45 1.70 7.15
CA ALA A 68 3.08 1.77 8.56
C ALA A 68 4.31 1.87 9.49
N PHE A 69 5.43 1.25 9.11
CA PHE A 69 6.69 1.34 9.85
C PHE A 69 7.57 2.50 9.37
N VAL A 70 7.52 2.93 8.11
CA VAL A 70 8.39 4.00 7.63
C VAL A 70 7.89 5.38 8.05
N ILE A 71 6.59 5.65 7.95
CA ILE A 71 6.03 7.00 8.14
C ILE A 71 6.22 7.53 9.57
N PRO A 72 6.04 6.72 10.65
CA PRO A 72 6.27 7.21 12.01
C PRO A 72 7.71 7.60 12.35
N ARG A 73 8.68 7.33 11.46
CA ARG A 73 10.11 7.67 11.67
C ARG A 73 10.44 9.08 11.17
N ILE A 74 9.49 9.72 10.50
CA ILE A 74 9.65 11.06 9.96
C ILE A 74 9.45 12.07 11.10
N PRO A 75 10.31 13.09 11.23
CA PRO A 75 10.27 14.03 12.35
C PRO A 75 9.00 14.89 12.42
N ASP A 76 8.28 15.02 11.31
CA ASP A 76 6.98 15.71 11.20
C ASP A 76 5.79 14.74 11.32
N TYR A 77 6.02 13.51 11.77
CA TYR A 77 4.94 12.57 12.01
C TYR A 77 4.10 13.05 13.19
N ARG A 78 2.78 13.14 12.97
CA ARG A 78 1.81 13.33 14.04
C ARG A 78 1.04 12.03 14.25
N PRO A 79 0.93 11.53 15.49
CA PRO A 79 0.13 10.35 15.80
C PRO A 79 -1.28 10.50 15.22
N GLY A 80 -1.68 9.53 14.39
CA GLY A 80 -3.06 9.44 13.88
C GLY A 80 -4.04 8.93 14.94
N MET A 81 -5.28 8.65 14.52
CA MET A 81 -6.33 8.10 15.41
C MET A 81 -5.95 6.75 16.03
N ILE A 82 -5.20 5.92 15.30
CA ILE A 82 -4.81 4.58 15.74
C ILE A 82 -3.30 4.49 15.61
N THR A 83 -2.62 4.35 16.74
CA THR A 83 -1.16 4.13 16.79
C THR A 83 -0.86 2.89 17.61
N ILE A 84 0.22 2.20 17.24
CA ILE A 84 0.66 1.00 17.95
C ILE A 84 1.93 1.35 18.70
N CYS A 85 1.96 1.00 19.99
CA CYS A 85 3.08 1.20 20.90
C CYS A 85 3.61 2.66 20.88
N HIS A 86 2.80 3.57 21.43
CA HIS A 86 3.16 4.98 21.61
C HIS A 86 3.89 5.17 22.96
N PHE A 87 5.17 5.50 22.91
CA PHE A 87 6.02 5.76 24.08
C PHE A 87 6.64 7.17 23.99
N GLY A 88 6.05 8.14 24.68
CA GLY A 88 6.51 9.53 24.61
C GLY A 88 6.40 10.08 23.19
N ASN A 89 7.55 10.45 22.59
CA ASN A 89 7.62 10.91 21.19
C ASN A 89 7.84 9.78 20.18
N PHE A 90 8.00 8.53 20.64
CA PHE A 90 8.24 7.39 19.76
C PHE A 90 6.92 6.65 19.47
N VAL A 91 6.66 6.41 18.18
CA VAL A 91 5.53 5.59 17.71
C VAL A 91 6.08 4.43 16.89
N LEU A 92 5.75 3.21 17.30
CA LEU A 92 6.28 2.01 16.63
C LEU A 92 5.65 1.78 15.25
N ALA A 93 4.36 2.01 15.08
CA ALA A 93 3.72 1.86 13.78
C ALA A 93 2.45 2.72 13.69
N ASP A 94 2.17 3.21 12.48
CA ASP A 94 0.89 3.79 12.15
C ASP A 94 -0.15 2.66 12.08
N GLY A 95 -1.08 2.66 13.03
CA GLY A 95 -1.99 1.55 13.24
C GLY A 95 -3.00 1.39 12.11
N LEU A 96 -3.37 2.48 11.43
CA LEU A 96 -4.32 2.43 10.33
C LEU A 96 -3.68 1.78 9.10
N PHE A 97 -2.47 2.21 8.72
CA PHE A 97 -1.74 1.58 7.62
C PHE A 97 -1.42 0.12 7.90
N LEU A 98 -1.06 -0.21 9.14
CA LEU A 98 -0.79 -1.59 9.52
C LEU A 98 -2.06 -2.45 9.44
N LEU A 99 -3.18 -1.98 9.99
CA LEU A 99 -4.44 -2.69 9.97
C LEU A 99 -4.92 -2.95 8.55
N ILE A 100 -4.95 -1.91 7.70
CA ILE A 100 -5.36 -2.05 6.31
C ILE A 100 -4.41 -2.99 5.58
N GLY A 101 -3.09 -2.83 5.74
CA GLY A 101 -2.10 -3.71 5.13
C GLY A 101 -2.28 -5.19 5.49
N ILE A 102 -2.54 -5.50 6.76
CA ILE A 102 -2.84 -6.86 7.23
C ILE A 102 -4.11 -7.41 6.57
N VAL A 103 -5.19 -6.61 6.50
CA VAL A 103 -6.44 -7.02 5.84
C VAL A 103 -6.20 -7.36 4.37
N PHE A 104 -5.39 -6.58 3.66
CA PHE A 104 -5.05 -6.86 2.26
C PHE A 104 -4.25 -8.16 2.09
N ILE A 105 -3.30 -8.44 2.98
CA ILE A 105 -2.56 -9.71 2.95
C ILE A 105 -3.48 -10.88 3.26
N LEU A 106 -4.33 -10.78 4.27
CA LEU A 106 -5.29 -11.84 4.61
C LEU A 106 -6.26 -12.11 3.45
N LEU A 107 -6.77 -11.06 2.82
CA LEU A 107 -7.63 -11.17 1.65
C LEU A 107 -6.91 -11.90 0.51
N SER A 108 -5.65 -11.55 0.24
CA SER A 108 -4.82 -12.21 -0.76
C SER A 108 -4.65 -13.71 -0.46
N SER A 109 -4.31 -14.08 0.77
CA SER A 109 -4.17 -15.49 1.17
C SER A 109 -5.47 -16.28 0.99
N ILE A 110 -6.61 -15.69 1.37
CA ILE A 110 -7.92 -16.33 1.23
C ILE A 110 -8.25 -16.55 -0.26
N LEU A 111 -7.96 -15.56 -1.11
CA LEU A 111 -8.19 -15.67 -2.55
C LEU A 111 -7.30 -16.73 -3.20
N GLU A 112 -6.04 -16.82 -2.79
CA GLU A 112 -5.10 -17.83 -3.30
C GLU A 112 -5.54 -19.24 -2.96
N VAL A 113 -5.92 -19.47 -1.69
CA VAL A 113 -6.46 -20.77 -1.24
C VAL A 113 -7.76 -21.09 -1.95
N GLY A 114 -8.69 -20.12 -2.05
CA GLY A 114 -9.97 -20.31 -2.73
C GLY A 114 -9.78 -20.69 -4.20
N PHE A 115 -8.83 -20.06 -4.89
CA PHE A 115 -8.49 -20.39 -6.27
C PHE A 115 -7.86 -21.78 -6.41
N SER A 116 -6.94 -22.15 -5.50
CA SER A 116 -6.32 -23.48 -5.49
C SER A 116 -7.37 -24.58 -5.36
N LEU A 117 -8.31 -24.43 -4.42
CA LEU A 117 -9.38 -25.39 -4.20
C LEU A 117 -10.31 -25.50 -5.40
N GLN A 118 -10.62 -24.37 -6.07
CA GLN A 118 -11.46 -24.37 -7.26
C GLN A 118 -10.82 -25.17 -8.41
N ASN A 119 -9.51 -24.97 -8.64
CA ASN A 119 -8.79 -25.73 -9.66
C ASN A 119 -8.72 -27.23 -9.35
N GLU A 120 -8.60 -27.62 -8.08
CA GLU A 120 -8.60 -29.03 -7.68
C GLU A 120 -9.96 -29.70 -7.97
N VAL A 121 -11.07 -29.02 -7.64
CA VAL A 121 -12.41 -29.52 -7.95
C VAL A 121 -12.61 -29.66 -9.45
N ASP A 122 -12.25 -28.65 -10.23
CA ASP A 122 -12.38 -28.65 -11.69
C ASP A 122 -11.51 -29.74 -12.37
N ALA A 123 -10.38 -30.13 -11.76
CA ALA A 123 -9.52 -31.21 -12.27
C ALA A 123 -10.03 -32.62 -11.94
N THR A 124 -10.94 -32.76 -10.97
CA THR A 124 -11.52 -34.05 -10.55
C THR A 124 -12.85 -34.38 -11.21
N LEU A 125 -13.51 -33.39 -11.82
CA LEU A 125 -14.72 -33.52 -12.64
C LEU A 125 -14.38 -33.90 -14.09
#